data_AF-A0A9P4JJK5-F1
#
_entry.id   AF-A0A9P4JJK5-F1
#
_cell.length_a   1.000
_cell.length_b   1.000
_cell.length_c   1.000
_cell.angle_alpha   90.00
_cell.angle_beta   90.00
_cell.angle_gamma   90.00
#
_symmetry.space_group_name_H-M   'P 1'
#
loop_
_entity.id
_entity.type
_entity.pdbx_description
1 polymer ?
#
loop_
_entity_poly.entity_id
_entity_poly.type
_entity_poly.pdbx_seq_one_letter_code
_entity_poly.pdbx_strand_id
1 'polypeptide(L)'
;MSFRSAPRGRGGGGGGRGGFTPRGGYAGRGGFQSFGPPDQVFEMGQFIHDCEGEMVCESVNTKIPYFNAPIYLENKTPVGKVDEILGPLNQVYFTIKPQEGIQAKSFKVGDKFYIGGDKLLPVER
;
A
#
# COMPACT_ATOMS: atom_id res chain seq x y z
N MET A 1 4.43 -2.43 -76.14
CA MET A 1 4.77 -2.14 -74.73
C MET A 1 3.49 -1.80 -74.00
N SER A 2 3.02 -2.66 -73.11
CA SER A 2 1.90 -2.34 -72.21
C SER A 2 2.11 -3.10 -70.90
N PHE A 3 2.24 -2.35 -69.82
CA PHE A 3 2.31 -2.85 -68.46
C PHE A 3 1.09 -2.34 -67.70
N ARG A 4 0.65 -3.17 -66.74
CA ARG A 4 -0.35 -2.95 -65.68
C ARG A 4 -1.75 -3.47 -66.00
N SER A 5 -2.03 -4.68 -65.51
CA SER A 5 -3.12 -4.94 -64.57
C SER A 5 -2.99 -6.36 -64.05
N ALA A 6 -2.97 -6.53 -62.73
CA ALA A 6 -2.96 -7.82 -62.08
C ALA A 6 -4.30 -8.56 -62.28
N PRO A 7 -4.29 -9.90 -62.31
CA PRO A 7 -5.43 -10.68 -61.88
C PRO A 7 -5.15 -11.30 -60.51
N ARG A 8 -5.94 -10.82 -59.57
CA ARG A 8 -6.59 -11.58 -58.50
C ARG A 8 -6.73 -13.07 -58.84
N GLY A 9 -6.28 -13.93 -57.94
CA GLY A 9 -7.00 -15.16 -57.63
C GLY A 9 -6.23 -16.46 -57.77
N ARG A 10 -6.30 -17.20 -56.66
CA ARG A 10 -6.73 -18.60 -56.61
C ARG A 10 -5.62 -19.66 -56.69
N GLY A 11 -5.21 -20.08 -55.49
CA GLY A 11 -5.47 -21.47 -55.10
C GLY A 11 -4.26 -22.33 -54.74
N GLY A 12 -4.46 -23.12 -53.69
CA GLY A 12 -3.63 -24.26 -53.31
C GLY A 12 -2.55 -23.85 -52.33
N GLY A 13 -2.54 -24.26 -51.07
CA GLY A 13 -2.98 -25.51 -50.45
C GLY A 13 -1.88 -25.76 -49.42
N GLY A 14 -2.14 -25.78 -48.13
CA GLY A 14 -2.96 -26.74 -47.44
C GLY A 14 -2.16 -27.17 -46.20
N GLY A 15 -2.86 -27.64 -45.18
CA GLY A 15 -2.26 -28.46 -44.14
C GLY A 15 -2.20 -27.83 -42.75
N GLY A 16 -3.09 -28.32 -41.89
CA GLY A 16 -2.75 -28.58 -40.49
C GLY A 16 -3.09 -27.44 -39.53
N ARG A 17 -4.31 -27.39 -39.01
CA ARG A 17 -4.69 -28.06 -37.75
C ARG A 17 -4.21 -27.32 -36.50
N GLY A 18 -5.17 -26.65 -35.85
CA GLY A 18 -5.32 -26.75 -34.40
C GLY A 18 -5.14 -25.46 -33.63
N GLY A 19 -6.16 -25.13 -32.83
CA GLY A 19 -5.91 -24.47 -31.56
C GLY A 19 -6.44 -23.04 -31.43
N PHE A 20 -7.73 -22.84 -31.70
CA PHE A 20 -8.50 -21.84 -30.96
C PHE A 20 -8.33 -22.12 -29.46
N THR A 21 -7.46 -21.36 -28.79
CA THR A 21 -7.32 -21.40 -27.34
C THR A 21 -7.71 -20.01 -26.84
N PRO A 22 -8.94 -19.82 -26.32
CA PRO A 22 -9.30 -18.60 -25.62
C PRO A 22 -8.72 -18.71 -24.22
N ARG A 23 -7.52 -18.15 -23.98
CA ARG A 23 -6.93 -18.21 -22.64
C ARG A 23 -6.15 -16.95 -22.29
N GLY A 24 -6.79 -16.14 -21.46
CA GLY A 24 -6.12 -15.50 -20.33
C GLY A 24 -5.52 -14.16 -20.66
N GLY A 25 -6.26 -13.11 -20.27
CA GLY A 25 -5.82 -11.74 -20.37
C GLY A 25 -4.49 -11.50 -19.68
N TYR A 26 -3.58 -10.86 -20.42
CA TYR A 26 -2.48 -10.12 -19.84
C TYR A 26 -3.00 -8.76 -19.39
N ALA A 27 -3.78 -8.78 -18.32
CA ALA A 27 -3.95 -7.63 -17.43
C ALA A 27 -2.69 -7.52 -16.57
N GLY A 28 -1.56 -7.16 -17.18
CA GLY A 28 -0.32 -6.79 -16.49
C GLY A 28 -0.25 -5.28 -16.28
N ARG A 29 -1.39 -4.69 -15.89
CA ARG A 29 -1.47 -3.33 -15.34
C ARG A 29 -0.37 -3.23 -14.30
N GLY A 30 0.50 -2.24 -14.41
CA GLY A 30 1.41 -1.79 -13.36
C GLY A 30 0.59 -1.36 -12.14
N GLY A 31 0.04 -2.36 -11.47
CA GLY A 31 -0.67 -2.22 -10.23
C GLY A 31 0.35 -1.70 -9.26
N PHE A 32 0.14 -0.46 -8.83
CA PHE A 32 0.43 -0.05 -7.47
C PHE A 32 0.46 -1.30 -6.61
N GLN A 33 1.64 -1.63 -6.07
CA GLN A 33 1.76 -2.69 -5.09
C GLN A 33 0.81 -2.30 -3.97
N SER A 34 -0.41 -2.82 -4.02
CA SER A 34 -1.28 -2.92 -2.85
C SER A 34 -0.54 -3.90 -1.97
N PHE A 35 0.47 -3.40 -1.25
CA PHE A 35 1.11 -4.11 -0.16
C PHE A 35 -0.05 -4.52 0.73
N GLY A 36 -0.36 -5.82 0.69
CA GLY A 36 -1.28 -6.42 1.63
C GLY A 36 -0.79 -6.15 3.06
N PRO A 37 -1.61 -6.50 4.06
CA PRO A 37 -1.18 -6.40 5.45
C PRO A 37 0.22 -7.02 5.61
N PRO A 38 1.18 -6.33 6.24
CA PRO A 38 2.56 -6.79 6.27
C PRO A 38 2.67 -8.15 6.98
N ASP A 39 3.68 -8.93 6.58
CA ASP A 39 3.95 -10.25 7.16
C ASP A 39 4.16 -10.16 8.68
N GLN A 40 4.78 -9.05 9.13
CA GLN A 40 4.99 -8.72 10.53
C GLN A 40 4.67 -7.25 10.78
N VAL A 41 4.03 -6.99 11.91
CA VAL A 41 3.76 -5.64 12.42
C VAL A 41 4.58 -5.44 13.68
N PHE A 42 5.14 -4.25 13.85
CA PHE A 42 5.97 -3.87 15.00
C PHE A 42 5.30 -2.77 15.78
N GLU A 43 5.43 -2.80 17.11
CA GLU A 43 4.88 -1.75 17.97
C GLU A 43 5.52 -0.40 17.59
N MET A 44 4.66 0.57 17.26
CA MET A 44 5.06 1.90 16.81
C MET A 44 4.83 2.93 17.90
N GLY A 45 3.63 2.95 18.47
CA GLY A 45 3.29 3.94 19.47
C GLY A 45 2.02 3.62 20.23
N GLN A 46 1.76 4.45 21.23
CA GLN A 46 0.58 4.34 22.10
C GLN A 46 -0.30 5.56 21.95
N PHE A 47 -1.62 5.36 21.94
CA PHE A 47 -2.59 6.44 21.89
C PHE A 47 -2.46 7.34 23.11
N ILE A 48 -2.44 8.66 22.88
CA ILE A 48 -2.49 9.66 23.95
C ILE A 48 -3.86 10.32 23.99
N HIS A 49 -4.27 10.94 22.88
CA HIS A 49 -5.54 11.65 22.79
C HIS A 49 -5.94 11.89 21.32
N ASP A 50 -7.22 12.18 21.10
CA ASP A 50 -7.71 12.64 19.80
C ASP A 50 -7.56 14.16 19.66
N CYS A 51 -7.14 14.60 18.47
CA CYS A 51 -7.03 16.02 18.12
C CYS A 51 -7.66 16.26 16.75
N GLU A 52 -8.76 17.01 16.70
CA GLU A 52 -9.47 17.39 15.45
C GLU A 52 -9.83 16.22 14.51
N GLY A 53 -10.02 15.01 15.05
CA GLY A 53 -10.32 13.81 14.26
C GLY A 53 -9.09 12.98 13.87
N GLU A 54 -7.90 13.43 14.24
CA GLU A 54 -6.66 12.65 14.18
C GLU A 54 -6.33 12.06 15.54
N MET A 55 -5.44 11.06 15.54
CA MET A 55 -5.02 10.35 16.74
C MET A 55 -3.58 10.69 17.05
N VAL A 56 -3.34 11.33 18.19
CA VAL A 56 -1.99 11.67 18.64
C VAL A 56 -1.43 10.49 19.41
N CYS A 57 -0.27 10.01 18.98
CA CYS A 57 0.40 8.86 19.56
C CYS A 57 1.82 9.19 20.01
N GLU A 58 2.25 8.60 21.12
CA GLU A 58 3.63 8.62 21.59
C GLU A 58 4.41 7.49 20.92
N SER A 59 5.57 7.78 20.33
CA SER A 59 6.46 6.75 19.79
C SER A 59 7.11 5.99 20.94
N VAL A 60 6.88 4.67 20.97
CA VAL A 60 7.62 3.75 21.85
C VAL A 60 8.79 3.08 21.12
N ASN A 61 8.92 3.36 19.82
CA ASN A 61 9.96 2.81 18.97
C ASN A 61 11.14 3.80 18.88
N THR A 62 12.35 3.25 18.80
CA THR A 62 13.57 4.03 18.56
C THR A 62 13.66 4.53 17.12
N LYS A 63 12.90 3.95 16.18
CA LYS A 63 12.87 4.34 14.77
C LYS A 63 11.74 5.32 14.46
N ILE A 64 11.96 6.19 13.48
CA ILE A 64 10.97 7.18 13.04
C ILE A 64 10.11 6.55 11.92
N PRO A 65 8.77 6.66 11.95
CA PRO A 65 7.93 6.13 10.89
C PRO A 65 8.06 6.98 9.61
N TYR A 66 7.81 6.40 8.43
CA TYR A 66 7.66 7.23 7.23
C TYR A 66 6.35 8.02 7.28
N PHE A 67 6.36 9.23 6.71
CA PHE A 67 5.14 9.95 6.36
C PHE A 67 4.24 9.10 5.46
N ASN A 68 2.93 9.16 5.68
CA ASN A 68 1.93 8.33 5.00
C ASN A 68 2.12 6.82 5.16
N ALA A 69 2.93 6.35 6.12
CA ALA A 69 3.02 4.92 6.40
C ALA A 69 1.68 4.40 6.94
N PRO A 70 1.20 3.24 6.45
CA PRO A 70 -0.02 2.64 6.98
C PRO A 70 0.21 2.15 8.41
N ILE A 71 -0.76 2.44 9.27
CA ILE A 71 -0.79 2.04 10.68
C ILE A 71 -1.86 0.98 10.87
N TYR A 72 -1.55 0.00 11.70
CA TYR A 72 -2.33 -1.19 11.96
C TYR A 72 -2.58 -1.38 13.46
N LEU A 73 -3.58 -2.19 13.79
CA LEU A 73 -3.71 -2.80 15.11
C LEU A 73 -2.89 -4.09 15.18
N GLU A 74 -2.83 -4.69 16.38
CA GLU A 74 -2.15 -5.96 16.62
C GLU A 74 -2.68 -7.09 15.72
N ASN A 75 -3.98 -7.07 15.44
CA ASN A 75 -4.63 -8.01 14.53
C ASN A 75 -4.37 -7.71 13.04
N LYS A 76 -3.44 -6.80 12.71
CA LYS A 76 -3.08 -6.34 11.36
C LYS A 76 -4.22 -5.63 10.61
N THR A 77 -5.26 -5.20 11.31
CA THR A 77 -6.32 -4.39 10.71
C THR A 77 -5.78 -2.98 10.45
N PRO A 78 -5.89 -2.44 9.21
CA PRO A 78 -5.48 -1.09 8.93
C PRO A 78 -6.38 -0.11 9.69
N VAL A 79 -5.78 0.89 10.32
CA VAL A 79 -6.48 1.93 11.10
C VAL A 79 -6.45 3.26 10.37
N GLY A 80 -5.35 3.53 9.68
CA GLY A 80 -5.08 4.82 9.09
C GLY A 80 -3.65 4.89 8.61
N LYS A 81 -3.14 6.12 8.53
CA LYS A 81 -1.77 6.39 8.10
C LYS A 81 -1.17 7.54 8.90
N VAL A 82 0.15 7.56 9.00
CA VAL A 82 0.89 8.67 9.63
C VAL A 82 0.72 9.94 8.80
N ASP A 83 0.33 11.05 9.43
CA ASP A 83 0.23 12.36 8.76
C ASP A 83 1.38 13.29 9.19
N GLU A 84 1.56 13.48 10.49
CA GLU A 84 2.58 14.38 11.03
C GLU A 84 3.49 13.69 12.06
N ILE A 85 4.75 14.11 12.10
CA ILE A 85 5.76 13.65 13.07
C ILE A 85 6.34 14.90 13.74
N LEU A 86 6.29 14.93 15.07
CA LEU A 86 6.63 16.08 15.89
C LEU A 86 7.29 15.66 17.20
N GLY A 87 7.71 16.64 17.99
CA GLY A 87 8.38 16.41 19.26
C GLY A 87 9.91 16.33 19.16
N PRO A 88 10.60 16.33 20.30
CA PRO A 88 12.06 16.23 20.37
C PRO A 88 12.54 14.80 20.08
N LEU A 89 13.81 14.64 19.69
CA LEU A 89 14.40 13.34 19.32
C LEU A 89 14.32 12.25 20.41
N ASN A 90 14.22 12.66 21.68
CA ASN A 90 14.07 11.75 22.82
C ASN A 90 12.62 11.31 23.07
N GLN A 91 11.63 12.06 22.57
CA GLN A 91 10.20 11.81 22.75
C GLN A 91 9.46 12.25 21.48
N VAL A 92 9.42 11.34 20.51
CA VAL A 92 8.76 11.59 19.23
C VAL A 92 7.27 11.31 19.38
N TYR A 93 6.45 12.25 18.89
CA TYR A 93 5.02 12.11 18.76
C TYR A 93 4.66 12.06 17.28
N PHE A 94 3.56 11.37 16.95
CA PHE A 94 3.06 11.35 15.58
C PHE A 94 1.54 11.36 15.57
N THR A 95 0.96 11.94 14.52
CA THR A 95 -0.48 11.91 14.29
C THR A 95 -0.82 10.82 13.28
N ILE A 96 -1.93 10.13 13.53
CA ILE A 96 -2.51 9.17 12.61
C ILE A 96 -3.80 9.78 12.07
N LYS A 97 -3.87 9.86 10.74
CA LYS A 97 -5.12 10.13 10.04
C LYS A 97 -5.92 8.82 9.93
N PRO A 98 -7.02 8.67 10.69
CA PRO A 98 -7.84 7.46 10.61
C PRO A 98 -8.46 7.33 9.21
N GLN A 99 -8.63 6.09 8.76
CA GLN A 99 -9.35 5.80 7.52
C GLN A 99 -10.87 5.93 7.72
N GLU A 100 -11.60 5.91 6.62
CA GLU A 100 -13.07 6.01 6.63
C GLU A 100 -13.71 4.92 7.52
N GLY A 101 -14.60 5.33 8.41
CA GLY A 101 -15.27 4.44 9.36
C GLY A 101 -14.57 4.25 10.70
N ILE A 102 -13.34 4.79 10.87
CA ILE A 102 -12.61 4.76 12.15
C ILE A 102 -12.70 6.13 12.82
N GLN A 103 -13.10 6.14 14.10
CA GLN A 103 -13.21 7.35 14.89
C GLN A 103 -12.05 7.41 15.89
N ALA A 104 -11.26 8.48 15.88
CA ALA A 104 -10.17 8.67 16.84
C ALA A 104 -10.62 8.49 18.31
N LYS A 105 -11.85 8.95 18.61
CA LYS A 105 -12.48 8.86 19.95
C LYS A 105 -12.82 7.45 20.42
N SER A 106 -12.80 6.43 19.54
CA SER A 106 -13.06 5.05 19.97
C SER A 106 -11.88 4.43 20.70
N PHE A 107 -10.69 5.02 20.58
CA PHE A 107 -9.47 4.54 21.22
C PHE A 107 -9.27 5.16 22.60
N LYS A 108 -8.59 4.43 23.47
CA LYS A 108 -8.27 4.82 24.84
C LYS A 108 -6.78 5.04 24.99
N VAL A 109 -6.42 5.87 25.97
CA VAL A 109 -5.02 6.11 26.31
C VAL A 109 -4.31 4.80 26.61
N GLY A 110 -3.19 4.55 25.95
CA GLY A 110 -2.42 3.32 26.05
C GLY A 110 -2.75 2.25 25.00
N ASP A 111 -3.75 2.45 24.14
CA ASP A 111 -4.00 1.56 23.01
C ASP A 111 -2.79 1.57 22.07
N LYS A 112 -2.32 0.37 21.70
CA LYS A 112 -1.09 0.18 20.92
C LYS A 112 -1.38 0.20 19.42
N PHE A 113 -0.54 0.92 18.69
CA PHE A 113 -0.52 0.93 17.23
C PHE A 113 0.76 0.32 16.69
N TYR A 114 0.62 -0.28 15.50
CA TYR A 114 1.67 -1.05 14.87
C TYR A 114 1.92 -0.60 13.44
N ILE A 115 3.12 -0.87 12.94
CA ILE A 115 3.57 -0.49 11.59
C ILE A 115 4.28 -1.67 10.92
N GLY A 116 4.27 -1.70 9.59
CA GLY A 116 5.09 -2.63 8.82
C GLY A 116 6.58 -2.31 8.96
N GLY A 117 7.42 -3.34 9.15
CA GLY A 117 8.86 -3.17 9.35
C GLY A 117 9.61 -2.55 8.16
N ASP A 118 9.00 -2.59 6.96
CA ASP A 118 9.50 -1.98 5.73
C ASP A 118 9.27 -0.46 5.67
N LYS A 119 8.58 0.12 6.66
CA LYS A 119 8.19 1.53 6.73
C LYS A 119 8.75 2.24 7.97
N LEU A 120 9.99 1.93 8.36
CA LEU A 120 10.71 2.62 9.43
C LEU A 120 12.03 3.21 8.92
N LEU A 121 12.28 4.47 9.26
CA LEU A 121 13.54 5.17 9.03
C LEU A 121 14.51 4.92 10.21
N PRO A 122 15.78 4.57 9.94
CA PRO A 122 16.80 4.56 11.00
C PRO A 122 17.06 5.98 11.50
N VAL A 123 17.27 6.14 12.81
CA VAL A 123 17.59 7.44 13.44
C VAL A 123 19.02 7.88 13.16
N GLU A 124 19.92 6.93 12.89
CA GLU A 124 21.30 7.20 12.52
C GLU A 124 21.42 7.41 11.00
N ARG A 125 22.06 8.50 10.61
CA ARG A 125 22.68 8.67 9.29
C ARG A 125 24.19 8.72 9.43
#